data_AF-A0A2E5JPD7-F1
#
_entry.id   AF-A0A2E5JPD7-F1
#
_cell.length_a   1.000
_cell.length_b   1.000
_cell.length_c   1.000
_cell.angle_alpha   90.00
_cell.angle_beta   90.00
_cell.angle_gamma   90.00
#
_symmetry.space_group_name_H-M   'P 1'
#
loop_
_entity.id
_entity.type
_entity.pdbx_description
1 polymer ?
#
loop_
_entity_poly.entity_id
_entity_poly.type
_entity_poly.pdbx_seq_one_letter_code
_entity_poly.pdbx_strand_id
1 'polypeptide(L)'
;MVKFRLLLVLSLVLYGCVKNEHFILSEHNYKMWRDYIKPSKKELAWNIIPWRSSFFEGINHAKTEEKPLLLWVMNGHPLGCT
;
A
#
# COMPACT_ATOMS: atom_id res chain seq x y z
N MET A 1 20.09 -38.06 -31.60
CA MET A 1 19.01 -37.42 -30.81
C MET A 1 19.40 -36.97 -29.39
N VAL A 2 20.33 -37.63 -28.68
CA VAL A 2 20.69 -37.26 -27.29
C VAL A 2 21.48 -35.94 -27.18
N LYS A 3 22.39 -35.65 -28.13
CA LYS A 3 23.20 -34.42 -28.14
C LYS A 3 22.37 -33.13 -28.29
N PHE A 4 21.24 -33.18 -28.98
CA PHE A 4 20.37 -32.01 -29.19
C PHE A 4 19.59 -31.65 -27.93
N ARG A 5 19.15 -32.65 -27.14
CA ARG A 5 18.54 -32.43 -25.82
C ARG A 5 19.54 -31.86 -24.81
N LEU A 6 20.80 -32.28 -24.85
CA LEU A 6 21.85 -31.76 -23.95
C LEU A 6 22.17 -30.29 -24.24
N LEU A 7 22.23 -29.89 -25.52
CA LEU A 7 22.42 -28.49 -25.93
C LEU A 7 21.25 -27.58 -25.54
N LEU A 8 20.02 -28.09 -25.58
CA LEU A 8 18.81 -27.33 -25.22
C LEU A 8 18.68 -27.10 -23.71
N VAL A 9 19.16 -28.05 -22.90
CA VAL A 9 19.24 -27.88 -21.44
C VAL A 9 20.34 -26.88 -21.06
N LEU A 10 21.48 -26.88 -21.76
CA LEU A 10 22.56 -25.92 -21.52
C LEU A 10 22.15 -24.46 -21.84
N SER A 11 21.33 -24.24 -22.87
CA SER A 11 20.85 -22.89 -23.20
C SER A 11 19.90 -22.36 -22.13
N LEU A 12 18.99 -23.18 -21.60
CA LEU A 12 18.07 -22.80 -20.52
C LEU A 12 18.79 -22.39 -19.22
N VAL A 13 19.91 -23.04 -18.90
CA VAL A 13 20.73 -22.69 -17.71
C VAL A 13 21.42 -21.33 -17.88
N LEU A 14 21.81 -20.94 -19.09
CA LEU A 14 22.44 -19.65 -19.37
C LEU A 14 21.43 -18.47 -19.42
N TYR A 15 20.16 -18.73 -19.74
CA TYR A 15 19.09 -17.71 -19.69
C TYR A 15 18.48 -17.52 -18.30
N GLY A 16 18.76 -18.40 -17.34
CA GLY A 16 18.17 -18.39 -16.00
C GLY A 16 18.78 -17.40 -15.00
N CYS A 17 19.70 -16.52 -15.40
CA CYS A 17 20.25 -15.51 -14.50
C CYS A 17 19.23 -14.37 -14.34
N VAL A 18 18.21 -14.59 -13.51
CA VAL A 18 17.32 -13.55 -13.03
C VAL A 18 18.17 -12.63 -12.14
N LYS A 19 18.57 -11.48 -12.68
CA LYS A 19 19.18 -10.43 -11.86
C LYS A 19 18.15 -9.98 -10.82
N ASN A 20 18.38 -10.34 -9.56
CA ASN A 20 17.74 -9.69 -8.43
C ASN A 20 18.34 -8.28 -8.30
N GLU A 21 17.89 -7.36 -9.15
CA GLU A 21 18.22 -5.95 -8.97
C GLU A 21 17.46 -5.44 -7.74
N HIS A 22 18.20 -5.10 -6.69
CA HIS A 22 17.63 -4.41 -5.55
C HIS A 22 17.06 -3.06 -6.03
N PHE A 23 15.80 -2.81 -5.70
CA PHE A 23 15.20 -1.52 -5.96
C PHE A 23 15.96 -0.42 -5.21
N ILE A 24 16.50 0.56 -5.93
CA ILE A 24 17.13 1.74 -5.36
C ILE A 24 16.32 2.96 -5.79
N LEU A 25 15.83 3.71 -4.79
CA LEU A 25 15.28 5.04 -5.04
C LEU A 25 16.44 5.97 -5.44
N SER A 26 16.33 6.55 -6.62
CA SER A 26 17.33 7.46 -7.20
C SER A 26 16.65 8.72 -7.71
N GLU A 27 17.42 9.78 -7.96
CA GLU A 27 16.88 11.02 -8.54
C GLU A 27 16.12 10.76 -9.85
N HIS A 28 16.53 9.77 -10.63
CA HIS A 28 15.89 9.42 -11.90
C HIS A 28 14.49 8.83 -11.74
N ASN A 29 14.28 7.94 -10.76
CA ASN A 29 12.99 7.27 -10.56
C ASN A 29 12.13 7.90 -9.46
N TYR A 30 12.68 8.82 -8.67
CA TYR A 30 12.02 9.44 -7.53
C TYR A 30 10.71 10.12 -7.92
N LYS A 31 10.70 10.94 -8.98
CA LYS A 31 9.49 11.66 -9.38
C LYS A 31 8.35 10.71 -9.76
N MET A 32 8.65 9.68 -10.55
CA MET A 32 7.68 8.68 -10.97
C MET A 32 7.05 7.97 -9.76
N TRP A 33 7.89 7.47 -8.84
CA TRP A 33 7.38 6.78 -7.66
C TRP A 33 6.63 7.71 -6.70
N ARG A 34 7.17 8.89 -6.42
CA ARG A 34 6.54 9.89 -5.56
C ARG A 34 5.19 10.35 -6.09
N ASP A 35 4.98 10.39 -7.41
CA ASP A 35 3.68 10.70 -7.98
C ASP A 35 2.75 9.48 -8.01
N TYR A 36 3.30 8.27 -8.22
CA TYR A 36 2.55 7.01 -8.20
C TYR A 36 1.97 6.65 -6.82
N ILE A 37 2.74 6.84 -5.75
CA ILE A 37 2.32 6.49 -4.38
C ILE A 37 1.40 7.53 -3.73
N LYS A 38 1.20 8.69 -4.36
CA LYS A 38 0.28 9.70 -3.83
C LYS A 38 -1.14 9.14 -3.90
N PRO A 39 -1.88 9.13 -2.79
CA PRO A 39 -3.25 8.66 -2.80
C PRO A 39 -4.09 9.58 -3.70
N SER A 40 -4.97 8.98 -4.48
CA SER A 40 -5.96 9.68 -5.27
C SER A 40 -6.98 10.41 -4.37
N LYS A 41 -7.72 11.35 -4.95
CA LYS A 41 -8.85 12.00 -4.26
C LYS A 41 -9.88 11.02 -3.73
N LYS A 42 -10.10 9.90 -4.45
CA LYS A 42 -11.03 8.84 -4.05
C LYS A 42 -10.52 8.09 -2.82
N GLU A 43 -9.23 7.78 -2.77
CA GLU A 43 -8.60 7.14 -1.61
C GLU A 43 -8.57 8.07 -0.39
N LEU A 44 -8.54 9.39 -0.61
CA LEU A 44 -8.64 10.42 0.44
C LEU A 44 -10.07 10.84 0.78
N ALA A 45 -11.11 10.17 0.27
CA ALA A 45 -12.51 10.55 0.53
C ALA A 45 -12.89 10.48 2.02
N TRP A 46 -12.16 9.74 2.84
CA TRP A 46 -12.37 9.73 4.28
C TRP A 46 -12.04 11.08 4.93
N ASN A 47 -11.19 11.92 4.35
CA ASN A 47 -10.82 13.24 4.90
C ASN A 47 -11.96 14.27 4.88
N ILE A 48 -12.96 14.09 4.01
CA ILE A 48 -14.07 15.04 3.88
C ILE A 48 -15.22 14.74 4.84
N ILE A 49 -15.19 13.59 5.52
CA ILE A 49 -16.19 13.26 6.53
C ILE A 49 -15.97 14.20 7.73
N PRO A 50 -17.02 14.84 8.27
CA PRO A 50 -16.90 15.75 9.40
C PRO A 50 -16.74 14.97 10.71
N TRP A 51 -15.61 14.27 10.85
CA TRP A 51 -15.28 13.45 12.01
C TRP A 51 -15.40 14.24 13.31
N ARG A 52 -15.85 13.57 14.37
CA ARG A 52 -15.75 14.08 15.74
C ARG A 52 -14.43 13.58 16.32
N SER A 53 -13.66 14.49 16.91
CA SER A 53 -12.39 14.15 17.59
C SER A 53 -12.62 13.54 18.97
N SER A 54 -13.82 13.70 19.54
CA SER A 54 -14.23 13.11 20.81
C SER A 54 -15.19 11.95 20.58
N PHE A 55 -14.88 10.80 21.18
CA PHE A 55 -15.77 9.63 21.15
C PHE A 55 -17.13 9.93 21.80
N PHE A 56 -17.14 10.68 22.91
CA PHE A 56 -18.36 11.03 23.62
C PHE A 56 -19.27 11.96 22.80
N GLU A 57 -18.70 12.94 22.10
CA GLU A 57 -19.45 13.79 21.16
C GLU A 57 -20.06 12.96 20.03
N GLY A 58 -19.31 12.01 19.50
CA GLY A 58 -19.81 11.06 18.49
C GLY A 58 -21.03 10.26 18.99
N ILE A 59 -20.96 9.72 20.20
CA ILE A 59 -22.08 8.98 20.83
C ILE A 59 -23.31 9.89 20.98
N ASN A 60 -23.14 11.09 21.53
CA ASN A 60 -24.27 12.00 21.74
C ASN A 60 -24.94 12.39 20.42
N HIS A 61 -24.14 12.73 19.41
CA HIS A 61 -24.66 13.10 18.10
C HIS A 61 -25.38 11.93 17.42
N ALA A 62 -24.81 10.72 17.45
CA ALA A 62 -25.44 9.52 16.90
C ALA A 62 -26.79 9.20 17.58
N LYS A 63 -26.88 9.37 18.91
CA LYS A 63 -28.12 9.21 19.67
C LYS A 63 -29.16 10.25 19.29
N THR A 64 -28.79 11.54 19.26
CA THR A 64 -29.71 12.63 18.91
C THR A 64 -30.24 12.50 17.49
N GLU A 65 -29.41 12.03 16.57
CA GLU A 65 -29.76 11.88 15.15
C GLU A 65 -30.39 10.53 14.80
N GLU A 66 -30.53 9.62 15.77
CA GLU A 66 -30.99 8.23 15.59
C GLU A 66 -30.22 7.48 14.48
N LYS A 67 -28.90 7.71 14.40
CA LYS A 67 -28.02 7.11 13.39
C LYS A 67 -27.01 6.15 14.01
N PRO A 68 -26.55 5.13 13.27
CA PRO A 68 -25.47 4.27 13.74
C PRO A 68 -24.16 5.06 13.92
N LEU A 69 -23.36 4.66 14.91
CA LEU A 69 -22.05 5.24 15.16
C LEU A 69 -20.96 4.49 14.38
N LEU A 70 -20.24 5.19 13.50
CA LEU A 70 -18.99 4.69 12.92
C LEU A 70 -17.82 5.15 13.80
N LEU A 71 -17.15 4.20 14.44
CA LEU A 71 -15.93 4.45 15.19
C LEU A 71 -14.72 4.13 14.31
N TRP A 72 -13.97 5.15 13.90
CA TRP A 72 -12.70 5.01 13.21
C TRP A 72 -11.57 5.25 14.19
N VAL A 73 -10.84 4.19 14.54
CA VAL A 73 -9.68 4.25 15.42
C VAL A 73 -8.52 3.52 14.76
N MET A 74 -7.31 4.03 14.94
CA MET A 74 -6.11 3.27 14.62
C MET A 74 -5.84 2.31 15.76
N ASN A 75 -5.88 1.00 15.48
CA ASN A 75 -5.39 -0.01 16.42
C ASN A 75 -3.86 -0.01 16.35
N GLY A 76 -3.20 0.85 17.12
CA GLY A 76 -1.74 0.87 17.23
C GLY A 76 -1.19 2.15 17.86
N HIS A 77 0.04 2.05 18.38
CA HIS A 77 0.81 3.22 18.79
C HIS A 77 0.88 4.21 17.61
N PRO A 78 0.58 5.52 17.77
CA PRO A 78 0.52 6.49 16.67
C PRO A 78 1.83 6.60 15.85
N LEU A 79 2.94 6.13 16.42
CA LEU A 79 4.26 6.07 15.76
C LEU A 79 4.57 4.74 15.07
N GLY A 80 3.65 3.76 15.04
CA GLY A 80 3.84 2.48 14.33
C GLY A 80 5.02 1.62 14.82
N CYS A 81 5.64 1.96 15.95
CA CYS A 81 6.79 1.25 16.51
C CYS A 81 6.54 0.92 17.98
N THR A 82 5.92 -0.24 18.21
CA THR A 82 6.09 -1.06 19.42
C THR A 82 6.17 -2.51 18.99
#